data_AF-A0A964U985-F1
#
_entry.id   AF-A0A964U985-F1
#
_cell.length_a   1.000
_cell.length_b   1.000
_cell.length_c   1.000
_cell.angle_alpha   90.00
_cell.angle_beta   90.00
_cell.angle_gamma   90.00
#
_symmetry.space_group_name_H-M   'P 1'
#
loop_
_entity.id
_entity.type
_entity.pdbx_description
1 polymer ?
#
loop_
_entity_poly.entity_id
_entity_poly.type
_entity_poly.pdbx_seq_one_letter_code
_entity_poly.pdbx_strand_id
1 'polypeptide(L)'
;MAAPASAHSSVPGAEGLFLALAHPLTEPLQGLVAGTAGLLAARLGQLPAVTGLKLLLASGLAGLVAAFTTGIRPGAGLDIVLLLAAMGAAGWIAAFRRPPVRPGLGLAAIAGLAAGMNTIPEPGEGFAATLIGSYAGFLLAIVYLSGAGVWLARHEARHDWLHLVPRVIGAWIVAITMLVLAFLVSAR
;
A
#
# COMPACT_ATOMS: atom_id res chain seq x y z
N MET A 1 -21.77 -2.98 -42.76
CA MET A 1 -21.38 -2.90 -41.34
C MET A 1 -19.87 -2.88 -41.28
N ALA A 2 -19.25 -1.86 -40.68
CA ALA A 2 -17.79 -1.78 -40.56
C ALA A 2 -17.30 -2.75 -39.48
N ALA A 3 -16.28 -3.55 -39.78
CA ALA A 3 -15.66 -4.41 -38.78
C ALA A 3 -15.02 -3.55 -37.67
N PRO A 4 -15.11 -3.95 -36.39
CA PRO A 4 -14.46 -3.22 -35.31
C PRO A 4 -12.96 -3.12 -35.58
N ALA A 5 -12.40 -1.91 -35.46
CA ALA A 5 -10.99 -1.67 -35.68
C ALA A 5 -10.16 -2.46 -34.64
N SER A 6 -9.35 -3.41 -35.12
CA SER A 6 -8.46 -4.27 -34.33
C SER A 6 -7.39 -3.52 -33.51
N ALA A 7 -7.32 -2.19 -33.60
CA ALA A 7 -6.44 -1.36 -32.79
C ALA A 7 -6.95 -1.14 -31.36
N HIS A 8 -8.22 -1.48 -31.07
CA HIS A 8 -8.81 -1.34 -29.73
C HIS A 8 -9.09 -2.68 -29.04
N SER A 9 -8.82 -3.81 -29.69
CA SER A 9 -8.79 -5.09 -28.99
C SER A 9 -7.58 -5.10 -28.07
N SER A 10 -7.82 -5.38 -26.79
CA SER A 10 -6.76 -5.68 -25.84
C SER A 10 -5.87 -6.79 -26.40
N VAL A 11 -4.56 -6.67 -26.17
CA VAL A 11 -3.66 -7.78 -26.46
C VAL A 11 -4.09 -8.94 -25.56
N PRO A 12 -4.41 -10.13 -26.10
CA PRO A 12 -4.80 -11.27 -25.29
C PRO A 12 -3.78 -11.51 -24.17
N GLY A 13 -4.24 -11.51 -22.91
CA GLY A 13 -3.41 -11.65 -21.72
C GLY A 13 -2.89 -10.32 -21.10
N ALA A 14 -2.94 -9.20 -21.81
CA ALA A 14 -2.55 -7.89 -21.26
C ALA A 14 -3.67 -7.23 -20.43
N GLU A 15 -4.93 -7.61 -20.62
CA GLU A 15 -6.05 -7.10 -19.80
C GLU A 15 -5.82 -7.37 -18.32
N GLY A 16 -5.35 -8.57 -17.98
CA GLY A 16 -5.02 -8.95 -16.61
C GLY A 16 -3.96 -8.04 -16.00
N LEU A 17 -2.96 -7.62 -16.79
CA LEU A 17 -1.93 -6.68 -16.32
C LEU A 17 -2.52 -5.30 -16.00
N PHE A 18 -3.31 -4.72 -16.90
CA PHE A 18 -3.87 -3.37 -16.71
C PHE A 18 -4.91 -3.32 -15.58
N LEU A 19 -5.79 -4.31 -15.49
CA LEU A 19 -6.73 -4.45 -14.39
C LEU A 19 -6.00 -4.64 -13.07
N ALA A 20 -4.99 -5.50 -13.04
CA ALA A 20 -4.17 -5.73 -11.86
C ALA A 20 -3.37 -4.49 -11.46
N LEU A 21 -2.96 -3.64 -12.40
CA LEU A 21 -2.26 -2.40 -12.07
C LEU A 21 -3.14 -1.40 -11.31
N ALA A 22 -4.45 -1.43 -11.56
CA ALA A 22 -5.44 -0.67 -10.79
C ALA A 22 -5.86 -1.37 -9.48
N HIS A 23 -5.50 -2.65 -9.29
CA HIS A 23 -5.95 -3.46 -8.16
C HIS A 23 -5.70 -2.82 -6.79
N PRO A 24 -4.53 -2.21 -6.50
CA PRO A 24 -4.28 -1.57 -5.20
C PRO A 24 -5.16 -0.36 -4.92
N LEU A 25 -5.78 0.23 -5.95
CA LEU A 25 -6.73 1.33 -5.80
C LEU A 25 -8.16 0.84 -5.54
N THR A 26 -8.46 -0.39 -5.95
CA THR A 26 -9.76 -1.04 -5.77
C THR A 26 -9.80 -1.99 -4.57
N GLU A 27 -8.64 -2.49 -4.14
CA GLU A 27 -8.47 -3.35 -2.99
C GLU A 27 -8.17 -2.47 -1.76
N PRO A 28 -9.08 -2.40 -0.77
CA PRO A 28 -8.98 -1.42 0.30
C PRO A 28 -7.71 -1.58 1.15
N LEU A 29 -7.22 -2.80 1.38
CA LEU A 29 -6.09 -3.06 2.29
C LEU A 29 -4.77 -2.54 1.71
N GLN A 30 -4.48 -2.88 0.46
CA GLN A 30 -3.35 -2.40 -0.31
C GLN A 30 -3.41 -0.89 -0.47
N GLY A 31 -4.59 -0.31 -0.70
CA GLY A 31 -4.79 1.14 -0.73
C GLY A 31 -4.43 1.82 0.59
N LEU A 32 -4.90 1.28 1.72
CA LEU A 32 -4.58 1.80 3.06
C LEU A 32 -3.08 1.63 3.38
N VAL A 33 -2.47 0.50 3.03
CA VAL A 33 -1.04 0.27 3.24
C VAL A 33 -0.19 1.19 2.36
N ALA A 34 -0.52 1.34 1.08
CA ALA A 34 0.18 2.26 0.18
C ALA A 34 0.04 3.72 0.65
N GLY A 35 -1.16 4.12 1.07
CA GLY A 35 -1.42 5.45 1.63
C GLY A 35 -0.63 5.72 2.90
N THR A 36 -0.65 4.80 3.86
CA THR A 36 0.14 4.94 5.10
C THR A 36 1.63 4.95 4.83
N ALA A 37 2.13 4.08 3.95
CA ALA A 37 3.53 4.04 3.56
C ALA A 37 3.98 5.36 2.92
N GLY A 38 3.20 5.90 1.97
CA GLY A 38 3.48 7.17 1.32
C GLY A 38 3.51 8.35 2.30
N LEU A 39 2.52 8.41 3.19
CA LEU A 39 2.47 9.43 4.24
C LEU A 39 3.61 9.28 5.25
N LEU A 40 3.97 8.05 5.64
CA LEU A 40 5.05 7.80 6.58
C LEU A 40 6.39 8.25 6.00
N ALA A 41 6.66 7.89 4.73
CA ALA A 41 7.87 8.33 4.02
C ALA A 41 7.99 9.86 4.04
N ALA A 42 6.89 10.58 3.82
CA ALA A 42 6.89 12.04 3.86
C ALA A 42 7.20 12.65 5.23
N ARG A 43 6.82 11.98 6.33
CA ARG A 43 6.98 12.51 7.70
C ARG A 43 8.31 12.17 8.35
N LEU A 44 9.02 11.18 7.84
CA LEU A 44 10.31 10.74 8.38
C LEU A 44 11.51 11.62 7.94
N GLY A 45 11.31 12.53 6.97
CA GLY A 45 12.39 13.34 6.37
C GLY A 45 13.14 12.59 5.26
N GLN A 46 13.90 13.29 4.42
CA GLN A 46 14.40 12.72 3.14
C GLN A 46 15.26 11.46 3.27
N LEU A 47 16.31 11.48 4.12
CA LEU A 47 17.20 10.32 4.27
C LEU A 47 16.48 9.11 4.90
N PRO A 48 15.76 9.27 6.03
CA PRO A 48 14.94 8.19 6.57
C PRO A 48 13.83 7.71 5.64
N ALA A 49 13.25 8.58 4.80
CA ALA A 49 12.23 8.21 3.82
C ALA A 49 12.76 7.23 2.77
N VAL A 50 13.95 7.51 2.22
CA VAL A 50 14.59 6.61 1.26
C VAL A 50 14.89 5.26 1.91
N THR A 51 15.41 5.25 3.14
CA THR A 51 15.65 4.02 3.89
C THR A 51 14.35 3.26 4.18
N GLY A 52 13.30 3.95 4.61
CA GLY A 52 11.98 3.37 4.86
C GLY A 52 11.36 2.78 3.61
N LEU A 53 11.45 3.48 2.47
CA LEU A 53 10.98 2.97 1.19
C LEU A 53 11.78 1.75 0.75
N LYS A 54 13.12 1.79 0.80
CA LYS A 54 13.97 0.62 0.50
C LYS A 54 13.60 -0.58 1.38
N LEU A 55 13.38 -0.35 2.67
CA LEU A 55 13.01 -1.38 3.62
C LEU A 55 11.62 -1.96 3.32
N LEU A 56 10.65 -1.11 2.98
CA LEU A 56 9.32 -1.53 2.56
C LEU A 56 9.37 -2.36 1.28
N LEU A 57 10.13 -1.93 0.28
CA LEU A 57 10.28 -2.65 -0.99
C LEU A 57 10.99 -4.01 -0.79
N ALA A 58 12.08 -4.02 -0.01
CA ALA A 58 12.82 -5.23 0.28
C ALA A 58 11.98 -6.24 1.08
N SER A 59 11.25 -5.77 2.09
CA SER A 59 10.35 -6.61 2.87
C SER A 59 9.14 -7.07 2.06
N GLY A 60 8.58 -6.23 1.17
CA GLY A 60 7.53 -6.64 0.23
C GLY A 60 7.97 -7.73 -0.72
N LEU A 61 9.17 -7.61 -1.30
CA LEU A 61 9.72 -8.69 -2.10
C LEU A 61 9.93 -9.97 -1.27
N ALA A 62 10.44 -9.84 -0.05
CA ALA A 62 10.61 -10.98 0.86
C ALA A 62 9.27 -11.64 1.21
N GLY A 63 8.21 -10.85 1.44
CA GLY A 63 6.87 -11.34 1.73
C GLY A 63 6.25 -12.08 0.55
N LEU A 64 6.42 -11.53 -0.65
CA LEU A 64 5.99 -12.18 -1.88
C LEU A 64 6.69 -13.54 -2.07
N VAL A 65 8.03 -13.57 -1.92
CA VAL A 65 8.82 -14.81 -2.02
C VAL A 65 8.42 -15.81 -0.93
N ALA A 66 8.22 -15.34 0.30
CA ALA A 66 7.79 -16.19 1.41
C ALA A 66 6.42 -16.81 1.14
N ALA A 67 5.43 -16.02 0.72
CA ALA A 67 4.10 -16.54 0.41
C ALA A 67 4.14 -17.51 -0.79
N PHE A 68 4.96 -17.23 -1.80
CA PHE A 68 5.14 -18.11 -2.95
C PHE A 68 5.77 -19.46 -2.58
N THR A 69 6.80 -19.45 -1.72
CA THR A 69 7.56 -20.66 -1.35
C THR A 69 6.87 -21.52 -0.29
N THR A 70 6.13 -20.89 0.63
CA THR A 70 5.41 -21.60 1.71
C THR A 70 4.01 -22.03 1.31
N GLY A 71 3.47 -21.50 0.21
CA GLY A 71 2.09 -21.70 -0.19
C GLY A 71 1.08 -21.01 0.73
N ILE A 72 1.52 -20.12 1.63
CA ILE A 72 0.64 -19.30 2.45
C ILE A 72 -0.22 -18.43 1.52
N ARG A 73 -1.53 -18.60 1.62
CA ARG A 73 -2.50 -17.80 0.86
C ARG A 73 -3.00 -16.62 1.69
N PRO A 74 -3.39 -15.50 1.05
CA PRO A 74 -4.12 -14.44 1.71
C PRO A 74 -5.36 -14.97 2.42
N GLY A 75 -5.71 -14.34 3.53
CA GLY A 75 -6.86 -14.71 4.34
C GLY A 75 -6.92 -13.90 5.62
N ALA A 76 -8.00 -14.10 6.39
CA ALA A 76 -8.36 -13.21 7.49
C ALA A 76 -7.24 -12.95 8.52
N GLY A 77 -6.34 -13.90 8.76
CA GLY A 77 -5.18 -13.69 9.65
C GLY A 77 -4.19 -12.66 9.11
N LEU A 78 -3.84 -12.74 7.82
CA LEU A 78 -2.96 -11.80 7.16
C LEU A 78 -3.62 -10.42 7.03
N ASP A 79 -4.92 -10.39 6.73
CA ASP A 79 -5.70 -9.15 6.63
C ASP A 79 -5.70 -8.38 7.95
N ILE A 80 -5.87 -9.09 9.07
CA ILE A 80 -5.79 -8.48 10.41
C ILE A 80 -4.39 -7.90 10.65
N VAL A 81 -3.32 -8.62 10.30
CA VAL A 81 -1.94 -8.12 10.46
C VAL A 81 -1.70 -6.86 9.63
N LEU A 82 -2.18 -6.84 8.38
CA LEU A 82 -2.12 -5.67 7.49
C LEU A 82 -2.86 -4.47 8.08
N LEU A 83 -4.09 -4.69 8.55
CA LEU A 83 -4.92 -3.65 9.15
C LEU A 83 -4.26 -3.09 10.41
N LEU A 84 -3.71 -3.94 11.28
CA LEU A 84 -3.02 -3.49 12.49
C LEU A 84 -1.75 -2.70 12.16
N ALA A 85 -0.98 -3.12 11.16
CA ALA A 85 0.22 -2.40 10.71
C ALA A 85 -0.14 -1.03 10.11
N ALA A 86 -1.15 -0.99 9.23
CA ALA A 86 -1.66 0.26 8.65
C ALA A 86 -2.22 1.19 9.74
N MET A 87 -3.04 0.67 10.66
CA MET A 87 -3.59 1.42 11.78
C MET A 87 -2.50 1.98 12.68
N GLY A 88 -1.49 1.18 13.02
CA GLY A 88 -0.34 1.61 13.83
C GLY A 88 0.45 2.73 13.15
N ALA A 89 0.76 2.59 11.85
CA ALA A 89 1.44 3.61 11.07
C ALA A 89 0.62 4.89 10.93
N ALA A 90 -0.67 4.76 10.61
CA ALA A 90 -1.59 5.88 10.47
C ALA A 90 -1.79 6.63 11.79
N GLY A 91 -1.96 5.90 12.90
CA GLY A 91 -2.04 6.46 14.25
C GLY A 91 -0.76 7.18 14.64
N TRP A 92 0.40 6.63 14.29
CA TRP A 92 1.70 7.27 14.48
C TRP A 92 1.81 8.60 13.72
N ILE A 93 1.38 8.62 12.45
CA ILE A 93 1.33 9.84 11.62
C ILE A 93 0.36 10.88 12.21
N ALA A 94 -0.80 10.45 12.69
CA ALA A 94 -1.82 11.33 13.26
C ALA A 94 -1.39 11.94 14.60
N ALA A 95 -0.72 11.16 15.44
CA ALA A 95 -0.28 11.57 16.76
C ALA A 95 0.89 12.56 16.74
N PHE A 96 1.87 12.37 15.84
CA PHE A 96 3.13 13.11 15.88
C PHE A 96 3.31 14.07 14.71
N ARG A 97 3.64 15.33 15.03
CA ARG A 97 4.10 16.28 14.02
C ARG A 97 5.46 15.86 13.42
N ARG A 98 6.35 15.30 14.22
CA ARG A 98 7.64 14.77 13.78
C ARG A 98 7.84 13.38 14.37
N PRO A 99 7.37 12.32 13.69
CA PRO A 99 7.42 10.97 14.24
C PRO A 99 8.88 10.51 14.43
N PRO A 100 9.20 9.83 15.55
CA PRO A 100 10.46 9.14 15.72
C PRO A 100 10.73 8.16 14.58
N VAL A 101 11.97 8.09 14.11
CA VAL A 101 12.33 7.33 12.90
C VAL A 101 12.26 5.82 13.09
N ARG A 102 12.80 5.31 14.21
CA ARG A 102 12.95 3.86 14.41
C ARG A 102 11.62 3.09 14.37
N PRO A 103 10.55 3.52 15.08
CA PRO A 103 9.25 2.85 14.99
C PRO A 103 8.66 2.90 13.58
N GLY A 104 8.84 4.02 12.86
CA GLY A 104 8.40 4.15 11.47
C GLY A 104 9.07 3.15 10.54
N LEU A 105 10.37 2.91 10.69
CA LEU A 105 11.07 1.88 9.91
C LEU A 105 10.55 0.47 10.20
N GLY A 106 10.27 0.14 11.46
CA GLY A 106 9.67 -1.14 11.83
C GLY A 106 8.29 -1.35 11.19
N LEU A 107 7.45 -0.32 11.25
CA LEU A 107 6.12 -0.34 10.62
C LEU A 107 6.21 -0.46 9.10
N ALA A 108 7.17 0.21 8.46
CA ALA A 108 7.41 0.09 7.02
C ALA A 108 7.84 -1.33 6.62
N ALA A 109 8.66 -2.01 7.43
CA ALA A 109 9.06 -3.40 7.19
C ALA A 109 7.88 -4.38 7.33
N ILE A 110 7.06 -4.22 8.38
CA ILE A 110 5.88 -5.08 8.60
C ILE A 110 4.86 -4.87 7.47
N ALA A 111 4.59 -3.60 7.12
CA ALA A 111 3.67 -3.25 6.05
C ALA A 111 4.13 -3.79 4.69
N GLY A 112 5.43 -3.65 4.37
CA GLY A 112 6.00 -4.21 3.16
C GLY A 112 5.84 -5.73 3.12
N LEU A 113 6.33 -6.44 4.14
CA LEU A 113 6.23 -7.90 4.24
C LEU A 113 4.80 -8.40 4.02
N ALA A 114 3.85 -7.84 4.77
CA ALA A 114 2.47 -8.26 4.70
C ALA A 114 1.84 -7.93 3.33
N ALA A 115 2.14 -6.77 2.75
CA ALA A 115 1.63 -6.40 1.43
C ALA A 115 2.16 -7.32 0.33
N GLY A 116 3.43 -7.71 0.41
CA GLY A 116 4.04 -8.71 -0.48
C GLY A 116 3.31 -10.05 -0.42
N MET A 117 2.99 -10.52 0.79
CA MET A 117 2.22 -11.75 0.98
C MET A 117 0.78 -11.63 0.43
N ASN A 118 0.17 -10.44 0.50
CA ASN A 118 -1.18 -10.17 -0.02
C ASN A 118 -1.23 -9.92 -1.54
N THR A 119 -0.09 -9.92 -2.22
CA THR A 119 -0.03 -9.67 -3.67
C THR A 119 -0.26 -10.95 -4.50
N ILE A 120 -0.30 -12.14 -3.88
CA ILE A 120 -0.46 -13.41 -4.60
C ILE A 120 -1.90 -13.55 -5.11
N PRO A 121 -2.13 -13.56 -6.44
CA PRO A 121 -3.47 -13.74 -6.98
C PRO A 121 -3.93 -15.19 -6.88
N GLU A 122 -5.23 -15.40 -7.13
CA GLU A 122 -5.78 -16.73 -7.29
C GLU A 122 -5.13 -17.46 -8.49
N PRO A 123 -4.90 -18.77 -8.40
CA PRO A 123 -4.34 -19.54 -9.50
C PRO A 123 -5.31 -19.56 -10.70
N GLY A 124 -4.80 -19.32 -11.90
CA GLY A 124 -5.60 -19.31 -13.13
C GLY A 124 -4.83 -18.82 -14.36
N GLU A 125 -5.52 -18.69 -15.49
CA GLU A 125 -4.97 -18.09 -16.70
C GLU A 125 -4.54 -16.63 -16.43
N GLY A 126 -3.38 -16.23 -16.95
CA GLY A 126 -2.86 -14.87 -16.73
C GLY A 126 -2.31 -14.61 -15.32
N PHE A 127 -2.08 -15.65 -14.50
CA PHE A 127 -1.51 -15.53 -13.15
C PHE A 127 -0.28 -14.63 -13.08
N ALA A 128 0.71 -14.85 -13.96
CA ALA A 128 1.94 -14.08 -13.98
C ALA A 128 1.71 -12.59 -14.30
N ALA A 129 0.85 -12.31 -15.29
CA ALA A 129 0.51 -10.93 -15.68
C ALA A 129 -0.23 -10.20 -14.55
N THR A 130 -1.16 -10.89 -13.88
CA THR A 130 -1.93 -10.36 -12.74
C THR A 130 -1.03 -10.09 -11.53
N LEU A 131 -0.10 -11.01 -11.23
CA LEU A 131 0.85 -10.85 -10.14
C LEU A 131 1.77 -9.64 -10.37
N ILE A 132 2.36 -9.55 -11.57
CA ILE A 132 3.26 -8.45 -11.95
C ILE A 132 2.48 -7.13 -11.93
N GLY A 133 1.27 -7.10 -12.48
CA GLY A 133 0.43 -5.90 -12.52
C GLY A 133 0.07 -5.41 -11.12
N SER A 134 -0.37 -6.32 -10.23
CA SER A 134 -0.75 -5.98 -8.85
C SER A 134 0.43 -5.43 -8.07
N TYR A 135 1.58 -6.09 -8.17
CA TYR A 135 2.79 -5.62 -7.50
C TYR A 135 3.26 -4.27 -8.07
N ALA A 136 3.31 -4.12 -9.39
CA ALA A 136 3.68 -2.88 -10.05
C ALA A 136 2.73 -1.72 -9.69
N GLY A 137 1.43 -1.98 -9.68
CA GLY A 137 0.42 -1.02 -9.22
C GLY A 137 0.67 -0.58 -7.79
N PHE A 138 1.01 -1.52 -6.90
CA PHE A 138 1.24 -1.23 -5.49
C PHE A 138 2.49 -0.36 -5.32
N LEU A 139 3.56 -0.67 -6.05
CA LEU A 139 4.77 0.14 -6.11
C LEU A 139 4.49 1.55 -6.63
N LEU A 140 3.72 1.68 -7.71
CA LEU A 140 3.33 2.97 -8.27
C LEU A 140 2.52 3.77 -7.25
N ALA A 141 1.53 3.17 -6.60
CA ALA A 141 0.74 3.82 -5.56
C ALA A 141 1.63 4.37 -4.44
N ILE A 142 2.57 3.56 -3.93
CA ILE A 142 3.51 4.01 -2.90
C ILE A 142 4.37 5.17 -3.39
N VAL A 143 4.92 5.09 -4.60
CA VAL A 143 5.78 6.15 -5.16
C VAL A 143 5.00 7.45 -5.31
N TYR A 144 3.79 7.42 -5.89
CA TYR A 144 2.96 8.61 -6.07
C TYR A 144 2.51 9.20 -4.74
N LEU A 145 2.08 8.38 -3.78
CA LEU A 145 1.65 8.85 -2.45
C LEU A 145 2.83 9.38 -1.62
N SER A 146 4.02 8.77 -1.75
CA SER A 146 5.26 9.30 -1.16
C SER A 146 5.62 10.64 -1.76
N GLY A 147 5.52 10.78 -3.09
CA GLY A 147 5.75 12.05 -3.79
C GLY A 147 4.80 13.15 -3.34
N ALA A 148 3.50 12.84 -3.22
CA ALA A 148 2.48 13.76 -2.72
C ALA A 148 2.77 14.18 -1.27
N GLY A 149 3.16 13.25 -0.41
CA GLY A 149 3.51 13.56 0.97
C GLY A 149 4.79 14.41 1.07
N VAL A 150 5.84 14.11 0.28
CA VAL A 150 7.06 14.92 0.22
C VAL A 150 6.75 16.33 -0.29
N TRP A 151 5.85 16.45 -1.26
CA TRP A 151 5.36 17.75 -1.73
C TRP A 151 4.68 18.52 -0.60
N LEU A 152 3.78 17.90 0.16
CA LEU A 152 3.13 18.52 1.33
C LEU A 152 4.17 19.00 2.35
N ALA A 153 5.15 18.16 2.69
CA ALA A 153 6.18 18.48 3.66
C ALA A 153 7.05 19.69 3.23
N ARG A 154 7.36 19.81 1.92
CA ARG A 154 8.11 20.95 1.38
C ARG A 154 7.32 22.27 1.42
N HIS A 155 6.00 22.21 1.36
CA HIS A 155 5.13 23.38 1.36
C HIS A 155 4.63 23.76 2.76
N GLU A 156 4.85 22.92 3.78
CA GLU A 156 4.43 23.17 5.17
C GLU A 156 4.95 24.52 5.71
N ALA A 157 6.15 24.95 5.30
CA ALA A 157 6.72 26.23 5.72
C ALA A 157 6.03 27.47 5.13
N ARG A 158 5.32 27.32 4.00
CA ARG A 158 4.56 28.42 3.36
C ARG A 158 3.11 28.48 3.84
N HIS A 159 2.58 27.33 4.25
CA HIS A 159 1.18 27.18 4.61
C HIS A 159 1.09 26.32 5.87
N ASP A 160 1.08 26.96 7.03
CA ASP A 160 1.14 26.27 8.31
C ASP A 160 0.09 25.16 8.40
N TRP A 161 -1.15 25.39 7.96
CA TRP A 161 -2.24 24.40 8.03
C TRP A 161 -1.96 23.07 7.30
N LEU A 162 -1.00 23.01 6.37
CA LEU A 162 -0.65 21.76 5.67
C LEU A 162 -0.14 20.67 6.62
N HIS A 163 0.34 21.02 7.81
CA HIS A 163 0.72 20.02 8.82
C HIS A 163 -0.46 19.19 9.33
N LEU A 164 -1.70 19.68 9.16
CA LEU A 164 -2.94 18.98 9.55
C LEU A 164 -3.34 17.91 8.53
N VAL A 165 -3.04 18.13 7.24
CA VAL A 165 -3.44 17.22 6.15
C VAL A 165 -3.02 15.77 6.40
N PRO A 166 -1.73 15.44 6.62
CA PRO A 166 -1.32 14.05 6.87
C PRO A 166 -1.92 13.49 8.16
N ARG A 167 -2.24 14.34 9.15
CA ARG A 167 -2.85 13.90 10.41
C ARG A 167 -4.32 13.53 10.23
N VAL A 168 -5.06 14.32 9.46
CA VAL A 168 -6.46 14.03 9.10
C VAL A 168 -6.54 12.76 8.28
N ILE A 169 -5.69 12.61 7.26
CA ILE A 169 -5.66 11.37 6.46
C ILE A 169 -5.27 10.17 7.34
N GLY A 170 -4.27 10.32 8.22
CA GLY A 170 -3.92 9.27 9.18
C GLY A 170 -5.09 8.88 10.09
N ALA A 171 -5.82 9.86 10.65
CA ALA A 171 -6.99 9.59 11.48
C ALA A 171 -8.12 8.88 10.70
N TRP A 172 -8.34 9.25 9.44
CA TRP A 172 -9.31 8.57 8.58
C TRP A 172 -8.91 7.13 8.30
N ILE A 173 -7.63 6.87 8.02
CA ILE A 173 -7.13 5.51 7.84
C ILE A 173 -7.35 4.69 9.11
N VAL A 174 -7.03 5.22 10.30
CA VAL A 174 -7.30 4.55 11.58
C VAL A 174 -8.78 4.20 11.72
N ALA A 175 -9.67 5.15 11.43
CA ALA A 175 -11.11 4.93 11.53
C ALA A 175 -11.60 3.82 10.56
N ILE A 176 -11.14 3.86 9.30
CA ILE A 176 -11.47 2.84 8.30
C ILE A 176 -10.93 1.47 8.74
N THR A 177 -9.68 1.39 9.21
CA THR A 177 -9.10 0.12 9.66
C THR A 177 -9.85 -0.44 10.86
N MET A 178 -10.28 0.40 11.81
CA MET A 178 -11.09 -0.05 12.95
C MET A 178 -12.44 -0.58 12.51
N LEU A 179 -13.09 0.08 11.55
CA LEU A 179 -14.36 -0.37 10.98
C LEU A 179 -14.23 -1.73 10.28
N VAL A 180 -13.20 -1.90 9.44
CA VAL A 180 -12.92 -3.17 8.74
C VAL A 180 -12.59 -4.27 9.74
N LEU A 181 -11.75 -3.99 10.76
CA LEU A 181 -11.44 -4.94 11.83
C LEU A 181 -12.71 -5.35 12.59
N ALA A 182 -13.59 -4.41 12.91
CA ALA A 182 -14.85 -4.71 13.58
C ALA A 182 -15.71 -5.65 12.74
N PHE A 183 -15.82 -5.42 11.43
CA PHE A 183 -16.55 -6.32 10.53
C PHE A 183 -15.92 -7.72 10.48
N LEU A 184 -14.61 -7.82 10.30
CA LEU A 184 -13.89 -9.10 10.25
C LEU A 184 -14.02 -9.93 11.53
N VAL A 185 -14.11 -9.26 12.68
CA VAL A 185 -14.31 -9.92 13.98
C VAL A 185 -15.78 -10.31 14.19
N SER A 186 -16.72 -9.47 13.78
CA SER A 186 -18.18 -9.72 13.94
C SER A 186 -18.74 -10.78 13.01
N ALA A 187 -18.08 -11.04 11.87
CA ALA A 187 -18.50 -12.04 10.90
C ALA A 187 -18.12 -13.48 11.29
N ARG A 188 -17.55 -13.68 12.49
CA ARG A 188 -17.19 -14.98 13.07
C ARG A 188 -18.16 -15.35 14.18
#